data_AF-A0A397FDK1-F1
#
_entry.id   AF-A0A397FDK1-F1
#
_cell.length_a   1.000
_cell.length_b   1.000
_cell.length_c   1.000
_cell.angle_alpha   90.00
_cell.angle_beta   90.00
_cell.angle_gamma   90.00
#
_symmetry.space_group_name_H-M   'P 1'
#
loop_
_entity.id
_entity.type
_entity.pdbx_description
1 polymer ?
#
loop_
_entity_poly.entity_id
_entity_poly.type
_entity_poly.pdbx_seq_one_letter_code
_entity_poly.pdbx_strand_id
1 'polypeptide(L)'
;MHPTMDPDARLFPAVNPGDNFSRSFAKLVHALVALDGVDRLPNVATHSIRKGAVTFASSGCTSGPSTGVLTTRARWSLGDVLDRYNHYAPAGDQYAGRIVSGLPESSAAFGTLPPHFGARDDPVVADAVRVVFPTLCNAACLSTVLRMCLASVVYHREWLVDTFPQHHTLFSTVLFRNKDLLHQLAPNVTINDGNIRRTGIPPHRDHRRRCTCSYISYNFTGGKDILHHSRSIRCCSGFDEHIALCKEKYK
;
A
#
# COMPACT_ATOMS: atom_id res chain seq x y z
N MET A 1 35.35 -0.40 -1.44
CA MET A 1 34.96 0.99 -1.74
C MET A 1 33.50 0.96 -2.17
N HIS A 2 32.59 1.49 -1.34
CA HIS A 2 31.19 1.59 -1.74
C HIS A 2 31.04 2.82 -2.66
N PRO A 3 30.32 2.70 -3.79
CA PRO A 3 30.12 3.84 -4.68
C PRO A 3 29.33 4.92 -3.95
N THR A 4 29.98 6.07 -3.74
CA THR A 4 29.34 7.33 -3.38
C THR A 4 28.70 7.92 -4.62
N MET A 5 27.43 8.30 -4.54
CA MET A 5 26.79 9.06 -5.62
C MET A 5 27.41 10.46 -5.65
N ASP A 6 28.04 10.80 -6.77
CA ASP A 6 28.41 12.18 -7.07
C ASP A 6 27.11 13.01 -7.17
N PRO A 7 26.98 14.10 -6.40
CA PRO A 7 25.79 14.95 -6.43
C PRO A 7 25.50 15.54 -7.82
N ASP A 8 26.51 15.66 -8.67
CA ASP A 8 26.39 16.17 -10.05
C ASP A 8 26.23 15.04 -11.09
N ALA A 9 26.36 13.77 -10.67
CA ALA A 9 26.14 12.64 -11.56
C ALA A 9 24.65 12.42 -11.82
N ARG A 10 24.32 12.13 -13.09
CA ARG A 10 22.96 11.75 -13.47
C ARG A 10 22.54 10.49 -12.70
N LEU A 11 21.41 10.56 -11.99
CA LEU A 11 20.79 9.42 -11.31
C LEU A 11 20.62 8.21 -12.26
N PHE A 12 20.35 8.49 -13.54
CA PHE A 12 20.36 7.49 -14.60
C PHE A 12 21.40 7.88 -15.66
N PRO A 13 22.39 7.01 -15.95
CA PRO A 13 23.50 7.34 -16.85
C PRO A 13 23.10 7.48 -18.33
N ALA A 14 21.84 7.19 -18.68
CA ALA A 14 21.35 7.26 -20.05
C ALA A 14 21.20 8.71 -20.56
N VAL A 15 21.44 8.90 -21.86
CA VAL A 15 21.25 10.19 -22.56
C VAL A 15 19.78 10.63 -22.56
N ASN A 16 18.86 9.66 -22.70
CA ASN A 16 17.41 9.88 -22.61
C ASN A 16 16.73 8.75 -21.80
N PRO A 17 16.73 8.85 -20.46
CA PRO A 17 16.22 7.79 -19.58
C PRO A 17 14.71 7.60 -19.73
N GLY A 18 13.94 8.65 -20.02
CA GLY A 18 12.49 8.58 -20.19
C GLY A 18 12.07 7.79 -21.41
N ASP A 19 12.75 7.98 -22.53
CA ASP A 19 12.47 7.23 -23.77
C ASP A 19 12.90 5.77 -23.66
N ASN A 20 14.06 5.53 -23.03
CA ASN A 20 14.53 4.17 -22.78
C ASN A 20 13.55 3.40 -21.90
N PHE A 21 13.08 4.01 -20.82
CA PHE A 21 12.05 3.41 -19.97
C PHE A 21 10.75 3.20 -20.75
N SER A 22 10.28 4.19 -21.52
CA SER A 22 9.06 4.06 -22.32
C SER A 22 9.11 2.89 -23.30
N ARG A 23 10.24 2.71 -24.00
CA ARG A 23 10.44 1.59 -24.92
C ARG A 23 10.43 0.25 -24.21
N SER A 24 11.16 0.12 -23.10
CA SER A 24 11.19 -1.12 -22.32
C SER A 24 9.82 -1.44 -21.70
N PHE A 25 9.13 -0.43 -21.20
CA PHE A 25 7.78 -0.56 -20.65
C PHE A 25 6.78 -1.01 -21.71
N ALA A 26 6.79 -0.40 -22.90
CA ALA A 26 5.93 -0.79 -24.01
C ALA A 26 6.17 -2.25 -24.43
N LYS A 27 7.43 -2.67 -24.53
CA LYS A 27 7.78 -4.08 -24.82
C LYS A 27 7.20 -5.05 -23.78
N LEU A 28 7.34 -4.72 -22.49
CA LEU A 28 6.80 -5.53 -21.40
C LEU A 28 5.27 -5.63 -21.47
N VAL A 29 4.59 -4.49 -21.64
CA VAL A 29 3.12 -4.45 -21.72
C VAL A 29 2.62 -5.27 -22.91
N HIS A 30 3.24 -5.11 -24.09
CA HIS A 30 2.86 -5.90 -25.27
C HIS A 30 3.06 -7.40 -25.06
N ALA A 31 4.15 -7.82 -24.41
CA ALA A 31 4.37 -9.23 -24.08
C ALA A 31 3.29 -9.77 -23.13
N LEU A 32 2.84 -8.97 -22.16
CA LEU A 32 1.80 -9.37 -21.22
C LEU A 32 0.42 -9.46 -21.89
N VAL A 33 0.01 -8.43 -22.65
CA VAL A 33 -1.34 -8.43 -23.26
C VAL A 33 -1.46 -9.42 -24.41
N ALA A 34 -0.35 -9.84 -25.02
CA ALA A 34 -0.34 -10.94 -25.97
C ALA A 34 -0.75 -12.28 -25.32
N LEU A 35 -0.53 -12.46 -24.02
CA LEU A 35 -1.02 -13.63 -23.27
C LEU A 35 -2.56 -13.66 -23.21
N ASP A 36 -3.19 -12.49 -23.29
CA ASP A 36 -4.65 -12.31 -23.30
C ASP A 36 -5.23 -12.21 -24.72
N GLY A 37 -4.42 -12.49 -25.76
CA GLY A 37 -4.86 -12.43 -27.17
C GLY A 37 -4.98 -11.01 -27.74
N VAL A 38 -4.36 -10.01 -27.10
CA VAL A 38 -4.32 -8.63 -27.59
C VAL A 38 -2.99 -8.38 -28.29
N ASP A 39 -3.01 -8.23 -29.61
CA ASP A 39 -1.79 -8.07 -30.42
C ASP A 39 -1.02 -6.79 -30.09
N ARG A 40 -1.72 -5.66 -29.90
CA ARG A 40 -1.08 -4.37 -29.64
C ARG A 40 -2.01 -3.35 -29.00
N LEU A 41 -1.47 -2.63 -28.01
CA LEU A 41 -2.09 -1.42 -27.45
C LEU A 41 -1.50 -0.14 -28.08
N PRO A 42 -2.33 0.83 -28.50
CA PRO A 42 -1.82 2.11 -28.95
C PRO A 42 -1.28 2.95 -27.78
N ASN A 43 -0.30 3.80 -28.04
CA ASN A 43 0.14 4.88 -27.14
C ASN A 43 0.61 4.43 -25.73
N VAL A 44 1.28 3.28 -25.63
CA VAL A 44 1.93 2.85 -24.38
C VAL A 44 3.23 3.62 -24.17
N ALA A 45 3.30 4.41 -23.10
CA ALA A 45 4.45 5.22 -22.73
C ALA A 45 4.52 5.43 -21.20
N THR A 46 5.51 6.19 -20.72
CA THR A 46 5.68 6.56 -19.30
C THR A 46 4.39 7.11 -18.66
N HIS A 47 3.65 7.95 -19.37
CA HIS A 47 2.40 8.54 -18.88
C HIS A 47 1.27 7.52 -18.69
N SER A 48 1.34 6.36 -19.36
CA SER A 48 0.33 5.31 -19.27
C SER A 48 0.23 4.71 -17.87
N ILE A 49 1.31 4.74 -17.08
CA ILE A 49 1.30 4.25 -15.68
C ILE A 49 0.36 5.12 -14.84
N ARG A 50 0.53 6.45 -14.86
CA ARG A 50 -0.30 7.36 -14.07
C ARG A 50 -1.73 7.42 -14.60
N LYS A 51 -1.90 7.40 -15.92
CA LYS A 51 -3.23 7.35 -16.55
C LYS A 51 -3.99 6.09 -16.18
N GLY A 52 -3.36 4.93 -16.35
CA GLY A 52 -3.94 3.63 -16.00
C GLY A 52 -4.29 3.53 -14.52
N ALA A 53 -3.40 4.00 -13.63
CA ALA A 53 -3.67 4.00 -12.19
C ALA A 53 -4.87 4.89 -11.81
N VAL A 54 -4.99 6.09 -12.40
CA VAL A 54 -6.14 6.97 -12.18
C VAL A 54 -7.42 6.33 -12.70
N THR A 55 -7.42 5.83 -13.93
CA THR A 55 -8.57 5.16 -14.53
C THR A 55 -9.01 3.96 -13.69
N PHE A 56 -8.07 3.10 -13.30
CA PHE A 56 -8.35 1.94 -12.45
C PHE A 56 -8.99 2.35 -11.12
N ALA A 57 -8.42 3.36 -10.45
CA ALA A 57 -8.92 3.83 -9.17
C ALA A 57 -10.29 4.53 -9.26
N SER A 58 -10.65 5.10 -10.42
CA SER A 58 -11.94 5.75 -10.64
C SER A 58 -13.00 4.84 -11.25
N SER A 59 -12.63 3.70 -11.87
CA SER A 59 -13.57 2.80 -12.54
C SER A 59 -14.05 1.64 -11.67
N GLY A 60 -13.37 1.33 -10.57
CA GLY A 60 -13.68 0.16 -9.73
C GLY A 60 -14.93 0.29 -8.86
N CYS A 61 -15.37 1.51 -8.54
CA CYS A 61 -16.50 1.74 -7.63
C CYS A 61 -17.12 3.13 -7.82
N THR A 62 -18.44 3.26 -7.56
CA THR A 62 -19.14 4.56 -7.49
C THR A 62 -18.76 5.37 -6.26
N SER A 63 -18.03 4.79 -5.30
CA SER A 63 -17.47 5.46 -4.12
C SER A 63 -15.95 5.56 -4.15
N GLY A 64 -15.35 5.73 -5.34
CA GLY A 64 -13.91 5.89 -5.51
C GLY A 64 -13.33 7.19 -4.90
N PRO A 65 -12.01 7.39 -4.94
CA PRO A 65 -11.38 8.63 -4.48
C PRO A 65 -11.87 9.81 -5.32
N SER A 66 -11.88 11.02 -4.73
CA SER A 66 -12.29 12.20 -5.48
C SER A 66 -11.34 12.48 -6.66
N THR A 67 -11.87 13.06 -7.73
CA THR A 67 -11.05 13.50 -8.88
C THR A 67 -9.92 14.42 -8.43
N GLY A 68 -10.18 15.28 -7.44
CA GLY A 68 -9.15 16.13 -6.85
C GLY A 68 -7.95 15.34 -6.32
N VAL A 69 -8.19 14.33 -5.49
CA VAL A 69 -7.16 13.44 -4.94
C VAL A 69 -6.39 12.73 -6.06
N LEU A 70 -7.10 12.15 -7.03
CA LEU A 70 -6.47 11.40 -8.13
C LEU A 70 -5.60 12.30 -9.01
N THR A 71 -6.05 13.52 -9.29
CA THR A 71 -5.34 14.48 -10.15
C THR A 71 -4.10 15.03 -9.45
N THR A 72 -4.20 15.37 -8.15
CA THR A 72 -3.03 15.74 -7.32
C THR A 72 -2.01 14.60 -7.26
N ARG A 73 -2.46 13.36 -7.02
CA ARG A 73 -1.59 12.16 -6.97
C ARG A 73 -0.90 11.89 -8.32
N ALA A 74 -1.62 12.11 -9.43
CA ALA A 74 -1.09 11.94 -10.77
C ALA A 74 -0.17 13.09 -11.22
N ARG A 75 -0.03 14.14 -10.39
CA ARG A 75 0.69 15.39 -10.70
C ARG A 75 0.15 16.05 -11.97
N TRP A 76 -1.17 16.10 -12.09
CA TRP A 76 -1.87 16.79 -13.15
C TRP A 76 -2.47 18.09 -12.58
N SER A 77 -2.62 19.10 -13.43
CA SER A 77 -3.34 20.33 -13.05
C SER A 77 -4.84 20.07 -13.11
N LEU A 78 -5.58 20.55 -12.09
CA LEU A 78 -7.04 20.64 -12.10
C LEU A 78 -7.54 21.95 -12.75
N GLY A 79 -6.62 22.78 -13.25
CA GLY A 79 -6.88 24.11 -13.79
C GLY A 79 -6.82 25.21 -12.72
N ASP A 80 -6.85 26.46 -13.19
CA ASP A 80 -6.55 27.65 -12.39
C ASP A 80 -7.38 27.83 -11.12
N VAL A 81 -8.65 27.43 -11.15
CA VAL A 81 -9.56 27.58 -10.01
C VAL A 81 -9.36 26.42 -9.04
N LEU A 82 -9.51 25.18 -9.52
CA LEU A 82 -9.53 24.01 -8.65
C LEU A 82 -8.17 23.73 -7.99
N ASP A 83 -7.05 24.03 -8.64
CA ASP A 83 -5.71 23.88 -8.03
C ASP A 83 -5.51 24.80 -6.81
N ARG A 84 -6.24 25.93 -6.71
CA ARG A 84 -6.19 26.84 -5.56
C ARG A 84 -7.01 26.36 -4.37
N TYR A 85 -8.09 25.61 -4.62
CA TYR A 85 -9.04 25.21 -3.58
C TYR A 85 -8.88 23.74 -3.14
N ASN A 86 -8.41 22.88 -4.04
CA ASN A 86 -8.27 21.46 -3.77
C ASN A 86 -6.84 21.12 -3.35
N HIS A 87 -6.60 21.25 -2.05
CA HIS A 87 -5.31 20.92 -1.45
C HIS A 87 -5.10 19.41 -1.27
N TYR A 88 -3.83 19.04 -1.09
CA TYR A 88 -3.47 17.66 -0.75
C TYR A 88 -4.19 17.19 0.51
N ALA A 89 -4.97 16.12 0.37
CA ALA A 89 -5.72 15.49 1.45
C ALA A 89 -5.13 14.11 1.78
N PRO A 90 -4.40 13.95 2.91
CA PRO A 90 -3.67 12.72 3.22
C PRO A 90 -4.55 11.46 3.23
N ALA A 91 -5.75 11.53 3.83
CA ALA A 91 -6.66 10.40 3.92
C ALA A 91 -7.18 9.97 2.53
N GLY A 92 -7.44 10.93 1.65
CA GLY A 92 -7.84 10.68 0.28
C GLY A 92 -6.72 10.02 -0.51
N ASP A 93 -5.49 10.54 -0.40
CA ASP A 93 -4.32 9.98 -1.08
C ASP A 93 -4.03 8.55 -0.60
N GLN A 94 -4.16 8.29 0.70
CA GLN A 94 -4.01 6.94 1.25
C GLN A 94 -5.12 6.00 0.77
N TYR A 95 -6.36 6.47 0.64
CA TYR A 95 -7.45 5.69 0.06
C TYR A 95 -7.16 5.33 -1.40
N ALA A 96 -6.77 6.30 -2.22
CA ALA A 96 -6.34 6.08 -3.60
C ALA A 96 -5.14 5.11 -3.66
N GLY A 97 -4.17 5.26 -2.75
CA GLY A 97 -3.02 4.39 -2.59
C GLY A 97 -3.40 2.93 -2.39
N ARG A 98 -4.35 2.66 -1.49
CA ARG A 98 -4.83 1.29 -1.22
C ARG A 98 -5.48 0.67 -2.47
N ILE A 99 -6.28 1.43 -3.20
CA ILE A 99 -6.92 0.95 -4.42
C ILE A 99 -5.86 0.62 -5.47
N VAL A 100 -4.93 1.54 -5.77
CA VAL A 100 -3.89 1.29 -6.80
C VAL A 100 -2.90 0.19 -6.40
N SER A 101 -2.80 -0.14 -5.11
CA SER A 101 -2.06 -1.31 -4.62
C SER A 101 -2.84 -2.63 -4.77
N GLY A 102 -4.05 -2.61 -5.33
CA GLY A 102 -4.87 -3.80 -5.58
C GLY A 102 -5.53 -4.38 -4.34
N LEU A 103 -5.65 -3.60 -3.25
CA LEU A 103 -6.31 -4.10 -2.04
C LEU A 103 -7.82 -4.27 -2.27
N PRO A 104 -8.44 -5.35 -1.76
CA PRO A 104 -9.85 -5.67 -2.04
C PRO A 104 -10.79 -4.70 -1.31
N GLU A 105 -11.34 -3.72 -2.04
CA GLU A 105 -12.19 -2.65 -1.51
C GLU A 105 -13.42 -3.13 -0.71
N SER A 106 -13.92 -4.32 -1.02
CA SER A 106 -15.11 -4.91 -0.39
C SER A 106 -14.82 -5.66 0.91
N SER A 107 -13.53 -5.91 1.21
CA SER A 107 -13.07 -6.77 2.30
C SER A 107 -12.46 -5.96 3.44
N ALA A 108 -12.45 -6.57 4.63
CA ALA A 108 -11.64 -6.11 5.73
C ALA A 108 -10.16 -5.96 5.32
N ALA A 109 -9.63 -6.81 4.45
CA ALA A 109 -8.22 -6.73 4.00
C ALA A 109 -7.85 -5.39 3.33
N PHE A 110 -8.82 -4.55 2.94
CA PHE A 110 -8.56 -3.20 2.44
C PHE A 110 -7.74 -2.33 3.41
N GLY A 111 -7.95 -2.52 4.71
CA GLY A 111 -7.24 -1.80 5.76
C GLY A 111 -5.89 -2.40 6.15
N THR A 112 -5.35 -3.38 5.42
CA THR A 112 -4.04 -3.97 5.75
C THR A 112 -2.96 -2.90 5.72
N LEU A 113 -2.09 -2.88 6.73
CA LEU A 113 -0.94 -1.98 6.76
C LEU A 113 0.22 -2.59 5.98
N PRO A 114 1.07 -1.77 5.34
CA PRO A 114 2.32 -2.27 4.79
C PRO A 114 3.18 -2.88 5.90
N PRO A 115 4.02 -3.89 5.58
CA PRO A 115 4.98 -4.42 6.54
C PRO A 115 5.87 -3.32 7.10
N HIS A 116 6.00 -3.27 8.42
CA HIS A 116 6.80 -2.28 9.12
C HIS A 116 7.38 -2.85 10.41
N PHE A 117 8.42 -2.20 10.93
CA PHE A 117 9.01 -2.57 12.21
C PHE A 117 8.17 -2.01 13.38
N GLY A 118 7.88 -2.87 14.35
CA GLY A 118 7.03 -2.53 15.50
C GLY A 118 7.65 -1.50 16.45
N ALA A 119 8.97 -1.41 16.52
CA ALA A 119 9.69 -0.38 17.28
C ALA A 119 10.23 0.73 16.35
N ARG A 120 10.11 1.99 16.77
CA ARG A 120 10.64 3.14 16.01
C ARG A 120 12.16 3.17 16.00
N ASP A 121 12.76 2.97 17.16
CA ASP A 121 14.20 3.18 17.39
C ASP A 121 14.91 1.87 17.79
N ASP A 122 14.64 0.80 17.03
CA ASP A 122 15.33 -0.48 17.20
C ASP A 122 16.76 -0.40 16.63
N PRO A 123 17.82 -0.59 17.46
CA PRO A 123 19.21 -0.52 17.01
C PRO A 123 19.54 -1.61 15.98
N VAL A 124 18.94 -2.79 16.09
CA VAL A 124 19.14 -3.90 15.14
C VAL A 124 18.64 -3.50 13.75
N VAL A 125 17.49 -2.83 13.69
CA VAL A 125 16.94 -2.32 12.42
C VAL A 125 17.79 -1.18 11.87
N ALA A 126 18.30 -0.29 12.72
CA ALA A 126 19.16 0.81 12.29
C ALA A 126 20.47 0.26 11.66
N ASP A 127 21.09 -0.72 12.30
CA ASP A 127 22.28 -1.39 11.77
C ASP A 127 21.99 -2.16 10.48
N ALA A 128 20.84 -2.85 10.41
CA ALA A 128 20.41 -3.52 9.19
C ALA A 128 20.23 -2.55 8.01
N VAL A 129 19.64 -1.37 8.25
CA VAL A 129 19.50 -0.33 7.21
C VAL A 129 20.87 0.15 6.71
N ARG A 130 21.84 0.35 7.61
CA ARG A 130 23.22 0.69 7.24
C ARG A 130 23.89 -0.39 6.40
N VAL A 131 23.67 -1.65 6.72
CA VAL A 131 24.25 -2.79 6.01
C VAL A 131 23.61 -2.99 4.63
N VAL A 132 22.29 -2.88 4.55
CA VAL A 132 21.53 -3.14 3.30
C VAL A 132 21.56 -1.94 2.36
N PHE A 133 21.57 -0.71 2.89
CA PHE A 133 21.52 0.54 2.12
C PHE A 133 22.66 1.50 2.49
N PRO A 134 23.94 1.10 2.37
CA PRO A 134 25.07 1.86 2.92
C PRO A 134 25.22 3.27 2.31
N THR A 135 24.88 3.45 1.04
CA THR A 135 24.96 4.77 0.38
C THR A 135 23.77 5.68 0.76
N LEU A 136 22.63 5.11 1.12
CA LEU A 136 21.38 5.87 1.36
C LEU A 136 21.07 6.07 2.85
N CYS A 137 21.68 5.31 3.75
CA CYS A 137 21.35 5.32 5.18
C CYS A 137 21.56 6.69 5.85
N ASN A 138 22.43 7.53 5.29
CA ASN A 138 22.72 8.87 5.83
C ASN A 138 21.74 9.95 5.32
N ALA A 139 20.92 9.64 4.32
CA ALA A 139 19.89 10.55 3.84
C ALA A 139 18.69 10.51 4.79
N ALA A 140 18.64 11.45 5.74
CA ALA A 140 17.59 11.50 6.77
C ALA A 140 16.17 11.49 6.18
N CYS A 141 15.96 12.15 5.03
CA CYS A 141 14.69 12.16 4.32
C CYS A 141 14.23 10.78 3.80
N LEU A 142 15.15 9.83 3.64
CA LEU A 142 14.87 8.47 3.17
C LEU A 142 14.73 7.46 4.31
N SER A 143 15.04 7.82 5.55
CA SER A 143 15.07 6.89 6.70
C SER A 143 13.81 6.02 6.80
N THR A 144 12.64 6.65 6.75
CA THR A 144 11.35 5.92 6.79
C THR A 144 11.18 5.00 5.59
N VAL A 145 11.52 5.45 4.38
CA VAL A 145 11.37 4.65 3.16
C VAL A 145 12.28 3.42 3.20
N LEU A 146 13.55 3.59 3.60
CA LEU A 146 14.50 2.48 3.70
C LEU A 146 14.03 1.43 4.72
N ARG A 147 13.52 1.86 5.88
CA ARG A 147 12.93 0.96 6.89
C ARG A 147 11.73 0.19 6.33
N MET A 148 10.83 0.87 5.61
CA MET A 148 9.65 0.24 5.01
C MET A 148 10.03 -0.75 3.89
N CYS A 149 11.01 -0.41 3.06
CA CYS A 149 11.54 -1.32 2.04
C CYS A 149 12.16 -2.57 2.67
N LEU A 150 13.00 -2.39 3.71
CA LEU A 150 13.59 -3.51 4.43
C LEU A 150 12.52 -4.41 5.05
N ALA A 151 11.56 -3.83 5.76
CA ALA A 151 10.46 -4.58 6.38
C ALA A 151 9.65 -5.36 5.34
N SER A 152 9.38 -4.76 4.17
CA SER A 152 8.66 -5.41 3.08
C SER A 152 9.39 -6.65 2.56
N VAL A 153 10.69 -6.55 2.32
CA VAL A 153 11.49 -7.69 1.84
C VAL A 153 11.60 -8.78 2.91
N VAL A 154 11.83 -8.42 4.17
CA VAL A 154 11.91 -9.38 5.29
C VAL A 154 10.59 -10.11 5.52
N TYR A 155 9.46 -9.39 5.42
CA TYR A 155 8.13 -9.97 5.56
C TYR A 155 7.83 -11.00 4.46
N HIS A 156 8.18 -10.68 3.21
CA HIS A 156 7.92 -11.54 2.06
C HIS A 156 9.05 -12.56 1.76
N ARG A 157 10.03 -12.71 2.65
CA ARG A 157 11.24 -13.52 2.38
C ARG A 157 10.94 -14.97 1.97
N GLU A 158 9.95 -15.61 2.60
CA GLU A 158 9.58 -17.01 2.32
C GLU A 158 8.96 -17.11 0.93
N TRP A 159 7.97 -16.25 0.65
CA TRP A 159 7.36 -16.15 -0.68
C TRP A 159 8.39 -15.85 -1.78
N LEU A 160 9.38 -14.97 -1.52
CA LEU A 160 10.44 -14.64 -2.47
C LEU A 160 11.32 -15.86 -2.77
N VAL A 161 11.68 -16.63 -1.75
CA VAL A 161 12.48 -17.87 -1.89
C VAL A 161 11.70 -18.93 -2.67
N ASP A 162 10.40 -19.07 -2.41
CA ASP A 162 9.56 -20.07 -3.08
C ASP A 162 9.24 -19.69 -4.53
N THR A 163 9.16 -18.39 -4.84
CA THR A 163 8.71 -17.90 -6.14
C THR A 163 9.85 -17.65 -7.14
N PHE A 164 11.00 -17.18 -6.67
CA PHE A 164 12.09 -16.79 -7.58
C PHE A 164 13.04 -17.94 -7.89
N PRO A 165 13.64 -17.98 -9.10
CA PRO A 165 14.66 -18.97 -9.44
C PRO A 165 15.84 -18.94 -8.47
N GLN A 166 16.41 -20.09 -8.14
CA GLN A 166 17.51 -20.21 -7.15
C GLN A 166 18.73 -19.32 -7.46
N HIS A 167 18.98 -18.99 -8.73
CA HIS A 167 20.09 -18.14 -9.17
C HIS A 167 19.70 -16.66 -9.33
N HIS A 168 18.54 -16.25 -8.82
CA HIS A 168 18.09 -14.87 -8.91
C HIS A 168 19.01 -13.93 -8.12
N THR A 169 19.35 -12.77 -8.71
CA THR A 169 20.34 -11.81 -8.17
C THR A 169 19.99 -11.29 -6.77
N LEU A 170 18.70 -11.33 -6.40
CA LEU A 170 18.22 -11.01 -5.06
C LEU A 170 18.92 -11.84 -3.98
N PHE A 171 19.15 -13.14 -4.22
CA PHE A 171 19.75 -14.04 -3.24
C PHE A 171 21.26 -13.80 -3.06
N SER A 172 21.89 -13.04 -3.95
CA SER A 172 23.27 -12.58 -3.82
C SER A 172 23.39 -11.31 -2.97
N THR A 173 22.29 -10.66 -2.60
CA THR A 173 22.30 -9.45 -1.77
C THR A 173 22.69 -9.77 -0.32
N VAL A 174 23.20 -8.77 0.40
CA VAL A 174 23.66 -8.93 1.79
C VAL A 174 22.56 -9.45 2.70
N LEU A 175 21.31 -9.00 2.47
CA LEU A 175 20.16 -9.42 3.27
C LEU A 175 19.91 -10.93 3.18
N PHE A 176 19.96 -11.53 1.99
CA PHE A 176 19.70 -12.97 1.81
C PHE A 176 20.93 -13.85 2.08
N ARG A 177 22.13 -13.28 1.97
CA ARG A 177 23.37 -13.99 2.32
C ARG A 177 23.59 -14.10 3.83
N ASN A 178 23.07 -13.15 4.62
CA ASN A 178 23.18 -13.14 6.07
C ASN A 178 21.90 -13.70 6.71
N LYS A 179 21.88 -15.02 6.94
CA LYS A 179 20.74 -15.71 7.56
C LYS A 179 20.46 -15.19 8.98
N ASP A 180 21.49 -14.91 9.76
CA ASP A 180 21.35 -14.42 11.14
C ASP A 180 20.64 -13.07 11.17
N LEU A 181 20.98 -12.15 10.25
CA LEU A 181 20.31 -10.86 10.12
C LEU A 181 18.82 -11.03 9.81
N LEU A 182 18.45 -11.92 8.89
CA LEU A 182 17.05 -12.22 8.60
C LEU A 182 16.32 -12.81 9.81
N HIS A 183 16.95 -13.74 10.53
CA HIS A 183 16.38 -14.33 11.74
C HIS A 183 16.17 -13.30 12.85
N GLN A 184 17.06 -12.31 12.98
CA GLN A 184 16.93 -11.21 13.94
C GLN A 184 15.83 -10.21 13.54
N LEU A 185 15.68 -9.90 12.25
CA LEU A 185 14.72 -8.90 11.77
C LEU A 185 13.29 -9.43 11.65
N ALA A 186 13.11 -10.70 11.25
CA ALA A 186 11.81 -11.31 11.02
C ALA A 186 10.79 -11.13 12.17
N PRO A 187 11.12 -11.37 13.45
CA PRO A 187 10.16 -11.22 14.55
C PRO A 187 9.73 -9.76 14.78
N ASN A 188 10.51 -8.78 14.31
CA ASN A 188 10.24 -7.36 14.55
C ASN A 188 9.31 -6.75 13.49
N VAL A 189 8.99 -7.50 12.42
CA VAL A 189 8.13 -7.03 11.33
C VAL A 189 6.66 -7.39 11.59
N THR A 190 5.78 -6.41 11.40
CA THR A 190 4.33 -6.55 11.60
C THR A 190 3.54 -5.86 10.49
N ILE A 191 2.29 -6.28 10.32
CA ILE A 191 1.25 -5.65 9.46
C ILE A 191 0.05 -5.16 10.29
N ASN A 192 0.16 -5.25 11.62
CA ASN A 192 -0.86 -4.82 12.57
C ASN A 192 -0.68 -3.36 12.97
N ASP A 193 -1.65 -2.80 13.67
CA ASP A 193 -1.50 -1.44 14.21
C ASP A 193 -0.32 -1.40 15.19
N GLY A 194 0.33 -0.25 15.25
CA GLY A 194 1.45 0.00 16.13
C GLY A 194 1.88 1.45 15.96
N ASN A 195 3.10 1.67 15.50
CA ASN A 195 3.61 3.01 15.20
C ASN A 195 2.94 3.68 13.99
N ILE A 196 2.26 2.89 13.16
CA ILE A 196 1.53 3.33 11.98
C ILE A 196 0.05 3.06 12.20
N ARG A 197 -0.78 4.07 11.92
CA ARG A 197 -2.23 3.97 12.04
C ARG A 197 -2.85 3.71 10.67
N ARG A 198 -3.89 2.89 10.64
CA ARG A 198 -4.73 2.71 9.46
C ARG A 198 -5.51 3.97 9.15
N THR A 199 -5.24 4.53 7.98
CA THR A 199 -5.90 5.72 7.45
C THR A 199 -6.30 5.50 5.98
N GLY A 200 -7.19 6.35 5.47
CA GLY A 200 -7.77 6.19 4.13
C GLY A 200 -8.73 5.00 4.01
N ILE A 201 -9.41 4.64 5.10
CA ILE A 201 -10.45 3.60 5.10
C ILE A 201 -11.82 4.29 5.18
N PRO A 202 -12.71 4.08 4.20
CA PRO A 202 -14.04 4.68 4.24
C PRO A 202 -14.91 4.19 5.42
N PRO A 203 -15.78 5.02 6.02
CA PRO A 203 -16.54 4.68 7.24
C PRO A 203 -17.42 3.43 7.12
N HIS A 204 -18.07 3.24 5.96
CA HIS A 204 -18.90 2.07 5.66
C HIS A 204 -18.10 0.77 5.54
N ARG A 205 -16.76 0.86 5.48
CA ARG A 205 -15.84 -0.29 5.42
C ARG A 205 -15.24 -0.63 6.79
N ASP A 206 -15.00 0.38 7.64
CA ASP A 206 -14.57 0.16 9.03
C ASP A 206 -15.62 -0.61 9.85
N HIS A 207 -16.91 -0.35 9.59
CA HIS A 207 -18.01 -1.08 10.22
C HIS A 207 -17.97 -2.60 9.96
N ARG A 208 -17.67 -3.03 8.73
CA ARG A 208 -17.63 -4.47 8.38
C ARG A 208 -16.53 -5.21 9.14
N ARG A 209 -15.38 -4.56 9.38
CA ARG A 209 -14.29 -5.11 10.21
C ARG A 209 -14.71 -5.29 11.66
N ARG A 210 -15.39 -4.31 12.25
CA ARG A 210 -15.89 -4.43 13.63
C ARG A 210 -16.87 -5.59 13.75
N CYS A 211 -17.77 -5.76 12.78
CA CYS A 211 -18.70 -6.88 12.77
C CYS A 211 -17.98 -8.24 12.63
N THR A 212 -16.98 -8.39 11.76
CA THR A 212 -16.21 -9.65 11.66
C THR A 212 -15.33 -9.92 12.88
N CYS A 213 -14.71 -8.91 13.47
CA CYS A 213 -13.94 -9.05 14.70
C CYS A 213 -14.84 -9.47 15.88
N SER A 214 -16.02 -8.87 16.03
CA SER A 214 -17.01 -9.28 17.02
C SER A 214 -17.50 -10.71 16.78
N TYR A 215 -17.72 -11.12 15.52
CA TYR A 215 -18.16 -12.48 15.17
C TYR A 215 -17.09 -13.55 15.48
N ILE A 216 -15.82 -13.26 15.21
CA ILE A 216 -14.70 -14.17 15.52
C ILE A 216 -14.50 -14.30 17.03
N SER A 217 -14.54 -13.18 17.76
CA SER A 217 -14.44 -13.19 19.23
C SER A 217 -15.59 -13.96 19.89
N TYR A 218 -16.81 -13.87 19.35
CA TYR A 218 -17.97 -14.62 19.85
C TYR A 218 -17.83 -16.14 19.67
N ASN A 219 -17.22 -16.58 18.56
CA ASN A 219 -17.00 -18.00 18.27
C ASN A 219 -15.82 -18.61 19.03
N PHE A 220 -14.91 -17.79 19.57
CA PHE A 220 -13.76 -18.26 20.35
C PHE A 220 -14.04 -18.34 21.86
N THR A 221 -15.04 -17.61 22.37
CA THR A 221 -15.39 -17.57 23.80
C THR A 221 -16.62 -18.40 24.18
N GLY A 222 -17.36 -18.93 23.21
CA GLY A 222 -18.61 -19.68 23.44
C GLY A 222 -18.52 -21.14 22.98
N GLY A 223 -18.22 -22.05 23.91
CA GLY A 223 -18.52 -23.46 23.74
C GLY A 223 -20.03 -23.74 23.86
N LYS A 224 -20.53 -24.62 22.98
CA LYS A 224 -21.85 -25.30 22.99
C LYS A 224 -23.09 -24.40 22.87
N ASP A 225 -23.71 -24.37 21.70
CA ASP A 225 -24.95 -25.12 21.43
C ASP A 225 -25.48 -24.86 20.02
N ILE A 226 -25.78 -25.95 19.32
CA ILE A 226 -26.55 -25.99 18.08
C ILE A 226 -28.02 -25.86 18.47
N LEU A 227 -28.75 -24.85 17.97
CA LEU A 227 -30.19 -24.95 17.64
C LEU A 227 -30.70 -23.71 16.88
N HIS A 228 -31.55 -23.98 15.89
CA HIS A 228 -32.26 -23.07 15.00
C HIS A 228 -32.97 -21.90 15.69
N HIS A 229 -32.77 -20.65 15.25
CA HIS A 229 -33.88 -19.76 14.84
C HIS A 229 -33.40 -18.47 14.17
N SER A 230 -34.00 -18.16 13.04
CA SER A 230 -34.07 -16.83 12.41
C SER A 230 -34.53 -15.74 13.37
N ARG A 231 -33.78 -14.63 13.50
CA ARG A 231 -34.29 -13.24 13.61
C ARG A 231 -33.17 -12.23 13.90
N SER A 232 -33.16 -11.17 13.07
CA SER A 232 -32.74 -9.80 13.37
C SER A 232 -31.40 -9.61 14.10
N ILE A 233 -30.35 -9.34 13.33
CA ILE A 233 -29.14 -8.65 13.82
C ILE A 233 -29.58 -7.26 14.28
N ARG A 234 -29.87 -7.11 15.58
CA ARG A 234 -30.00 -5.81 16.23
C ARG A 234 -28.60 -5.22 16.28
N CYS A 235 -28.33 -4.30 15.35
CA CYS A 235 -27.12 -3.49 15.37
C CYS A 235 -27.02 -2.73 16.70
N CYS A 236 -25.78 -2.60 17.17
CA CYS A 236 -25.36 -2.03 18.43
C CYS A 236 -26.11 -0.73 18.82
N SER A 237 -26.38 -0.64 20.12
CA SER A 237 -27.05 0.42 20.89
C SER A 237 -26.35 1.80 20.87
N GLY A 238 -26.12 2.36 19.68
CA GLY A 238 -25.55 3.70 19.51
C GLY A 238 -26.15 4.48 18.33
N PHE A 239 -27.14 3.92 17.63
CA PHE A 239 -27.82 4.60 16.52
C PHE A 239 -29.10 5.32 16.97
N ASP A 240 -29.69 4.91 18.10
CA ASP A 240 -30.97 5.45 18.58
C ASP A 240 -30.84 6.84 19.22
N GLU A 241 -29.68 7.18 19.81
CA GLU A 241 -29.46 8.52 20.39
C GLU A 241 -29.32 9.63 19.33
N HIS A 242 -28.85 9.31 18.12
CA HIS A 242 -28.66 10.33 17.07
C HIS A 242 -29.97 10.63 16.31
N ILE A 243 -30.90 9.66 16.24
CA ILE A 243 -32.22 9.89 15.64
C ILE A 243 -33.15 10.67 16.59
N ALA A 244 -32.97 10.55 17.91
CA ALA A 244 -33.73 11.34 18.89
C ALA A 244 -33.38 12.84 18.83
N LEU A 245 -32.10 13.18 18.68
CA LEU A 245 -31.64 14.58 18.61
C LEU A 245 -32.04 15.33 17.32
N CYS A 246 -32.36 14.61 16.23
CA CYS A 246 -32.81 15.23 14.98
C CYS A 246 -34.32 15.51 14.92
N LYS A 247 -35.13 14.98 15.84
CA LYS A 247 -36.59 15.20 15.85
C LYS A 247 -37.06 16.42 16.66
N GLU A 248 -36.22 17.00 17.51
CA GLU A 248 -36.55 18.22 18.26
C GLU A 248 -36.24 19.53 17.52
N LYS A 249 -35.56 19.48 16.37
CA LYS A 249 -35.18 20.70 15.62
C LYS A 249 -36.14 21.11 14.50
N TYR A 250 -37.27 20.41 14.35
CA TYR A 250 -38.32 20.73 13.37
C TYR A 250 -39.73 20.50 13.95
N LYS A 251 -40.02 21.18 15.06
CA LYS A 251 -41.38 21.58 15.45
C LYS A 251 -41.38 23.04 15.87
#